data_AF-A0A348ZZ96-F1
#
_entry.id   AF-A0A348ZZ96-F1
#
_cell.length_a   1.000
_cell.length_b   1.000
_cell.length_c   1.000
_cell.angle_alpha   90.00
_cell.angle_beta   90.00
_cell.angle_gamma   90.00
#
_symmetry.space_group_name_H-M   'P 1'
#
loop_
_entity.id
_entity.type
_entity.pdbx_description
1 polymer ?
#
loop_
_entity_poly.entity_id
_entity_poly.type
_entity_poly.pdbx_seq_one_letter_code
_entity_poly.pdbx_strand_id
1 'polypeptide(L)'
;MEGLLTELVGLVSTLRGEHGCPWDKKQTMEGFRTFLVEEVYELIDAIDKKEYESIRGELGDLLFHIVFIARICEERNLFCMAEVLSEIIAKMRKRHPHVFGPNEDRSGSVEQRWEQIKKEEDKDYSPLSGVPSILPALSRAYLISRRAAKLGFDWDSIEAVYGKLEEELAELKEAQTSGGPKHIEEEIGDILFTVVNLSRFHKIDPEAALRGTIDKFIRRFAYIEQATNVETSDMKTMDALWDEAKKKEKKGPEGPFG
;
A
#
# COMPACT_ATOMS: atom_id res chain seq x y z
N MET A 1 -1.32 27.61 14.40
CA MET A 1 -1.96 26.44 13.76
C MET A 1 -3.41 26.71 13.43
N GLU A 2 -4.18 27.37 14.31
CA GLU A 2 -5.53 27.83 13.95
C GLU A 2 -5.48 28.68 12.68
N GLY A 3 -6.27 28.30 11.68
CA GLY A 3 -6.41 29.00 10.41
C GLY A 3 -5.53 28.52 9.26
N LEU A 4 -4.46 27.73 9.47
CA LEU A 4 -3.56 27.32 8.37
C LEU A 4 -4.25 26.48 7.28
N LEU A 5 -5.20 25.62 7.67
CA LEU A 5 -6.00 24.87 6.70
C LEU A 5 -6.92 25.81 5.90
N THR A 6 -7.48 26.83 6.54
CA THR A 6 -8.29 27.86 5.86
C THR A 6 -7.44 28.67 4.90
N GLU A 7 -6.20 28.99 5.28
CA GLU A 7 -5.22 29.65 4.42
C GLU A 7 -4.88 28.78 3.20
N LEU A 8 -4.65 27.48 3.39
CA LEU A 8 -4.42 26.54 2.29
C LEU A 8 -5.61 26.46 1.32
N VAL A 9 -6.83 26.38 1.84
CA VAL A 9 -8.06 26.42 1.02
C VAL A 9 -8.14 27.75 0.26
N GLY A 10 -7.85 28.87 0.91
CA GLY A 10 -7.82 30.20 0.29
C GLY A 10 -6.73 30.34 -0.79
N LEU A 11 -5.57 29.73 -0.57
CA LEU A 11 -4.46 29.68 -1.52
C LEU A 11 -4.90 28.95 -2.79
N VAL A 12 -5.46 27.74 -2.65
CA VAL A 12 -5.96 26.95 -3.80
C VAL A 12 -7.09 27.68 -4.53
N SER A 13 -8.01 28.32 -3.79
CA SER A 13 -9.06 29.15 -4.39
C SER A 13 -8.48 30.31 -5.19
N THR A 14 -7.38 30.91 -4.73
CA THR A 14 -6.68 31.98 -5.44
C THR A 14 -5.97 31.45 -6.69
N LEU A 15 -5.29 30.30 -6.60
CA LEU A 15 -4.63 29.65 -7.73
C LEU A 15 -5.61 29.34 -8.87
N ARG A 16 -6.85 28.96 -8.53
CA ARG A 16 -7.89 28.62 -9.50
C ARG A 16 -8.86 29.77 -9.84
N GLY A 17 -8.81 30.87 -9.10
CA GLY A 17 -9.68 32.04 -9.27
C GLY A 17 -9.45 32.79 -10.59
N GLU A 18 -10.24 33.81 -10.89
CA GLU A 18 -10.22 34.51 -12.21
C GLU A 18 -8.81 34.98 -12.65
N HIS A 19 -7.99 35.49 -11.73
CA HIS A 19 -6.61 35.92 -11.99
C HIS A 19 -5.54 34.87 -11.60
N GLY A 20 -5.97 33.65 -11.27
CA GLY A 20 -5.12 32.55 -10.88
C GLY A 20 -4.33 31.93 -12.04
N CYS A 21 -3.48 30.97 -11.69
CA CYS A 21 -2.53 30.29 -12.57
C CYS A 21 -3.23 29.52 -13.70
N PRO A 22 -2.83 29.72 -14.98
CA PRO A 22 -3.41 29.00 -16.11
C PRO A 22 -3.22 27.48 -16.08
N TRP A 23 -2.13 26.99 -15.46
CA TRP A 23 -1.87 25.55 -15.32
C TRP A 23 -2.80 24.94 -14.28
N ASP A 24 -2.94 25.58 -13.12
CA ASP A 24 -3.81 25.12 -12.04
C ASP A 24 -5.26 25.05 -12.48
N LYS A 25 -5.76 26.07 -13.19
CA LYS A 25 -7.13 26.10 -13.74
C LYS A 25 -7.44 24.94 -14.68
N LYS A 26 -6.46 24.48 -15.45
CA LYS A 26 -6.63 23.39 -16.43
C LYS A 26 -6.70 22.02 -15.79
N GLN A 27 -6.27 21.87 -14.53
CA GLN A 27 -6.31 20.59 -13.84
C GLN A 27 -7.76 20.11 -13.64
N THR A 28 -7.96 18.81 -13.82
CA THR A 28 -9.23 18.11 -13.57
C THR A 28 -9.03 17.04 -12.51
N MET A 29 -10.12 16.52 -11.94
CA MET A 29 -10.06 15.43 -10.93
C MET A 29 -9.33 14.19 -11.47
N GLU A 30 -9.52 13.88 -12.74
CA GLU A 30 -8.88 12.73 -13.39
C GLU A 30 -7.37 12.90 -13.51
N GLY A 31 -6.89 14.14 -13.69
CA GLY A 31 -5.46 14.46 -13.75
C GLY A 31 -4.74 14.20 -12.43
N PHE A 32 -5.42 14.39 -11.29
CA PHE A 32 -4.85 14.11 -9.97
C PHE A 32 -4.67 12.63 -9.65
N ARG A 33 -5.19 11.71 -10.46
CA ARG A 33 -5.00 10.27 -10.19
C ARG A 33 -3.53 9.87 -10.16
N THR A 34 -2.74 10.35 -11.13
CA THR A 34 -1.31 10.06 -11.20
C THR A 34 -0.58 10.72 -10.03
N PHE A 35 -0.81 12.01 -9.81
CA PHE A 35 -0.18 12.75 -8.72
C PHE A 35 -0.45 12.11 -7.36
N LEU A 36 -1.70 11.73 -7.06
CA LEU A 36 -2.02 11.03 -5.81
C LEU A 36 -1.26 9.71 -5.64
N VAL A 37 -1.05 8.96 -6.72
CA VAL A 37 -0.29 7.71 -6.65
C VAL A 37 1.18 8.02 -6.39
N GLU A 38 1.76 8.98 -7.11
CA GLU A 38 3.14 9.45 -6.93
C GLU A 38 3.39 9.86 -5.48
N GLU A 39 2.64 10.82 -4.94
CA GLU A 39 2.83 11.32 -3.56
C GLU A 39 2.64 10.22 -2.50
N VAL A 40 1.73 9.27 -2.73
CA VAL A 40 1.56 8.13 -1.81
C VAL A 40 2.80 7.24 -1.81
N TYR A 41 3.40 6.97 -2.97
CA TYR A 41 4.61 6.16 -3.04
C TYR A 41 5.84 6.90 -2.53
N GLU A 42 5.96 8.21 -2.77
CA GLU A 42 7.02 9.04 -2.19
C GLU A 42 6.89 9.07 -0.66
N LEU A 43 5.68 9.22 -0.12
CA LEU A 43 5.44 9.13 1.32
C LEU A 43 5.81 7.75 1.88
N ILE A 44 5.45 6.66 1.20
CA ILE A 44 5.82 5.29 1.62
C ILE A 44 7.33 5.14 1.65
N ASP A 45 8.04 5.58 0.61
CA ASP A 45 9.50 5.51 0.52
C ASP A 45 10.17 6.34 1.64
N ALA A 46 9.69 7.55 1.90
CA ALA A 46 10.16 8.39 2.98
C ALA A 46 9.95 7.75 4.37
N ILE A 47 8.81 7.08 4.58
CA ILE A 47 8.53 6.31 5.81
C ILE A 47 9.50 5.13 5.95
N ASP A 48 9.69 4.35 4.88
CA ASP A 48 10.56 3.17 4.87
C ASP A 48 12.03 3.57 5.17
N LYS A 49 12.46 4.73 4.67
CA LYS A 49 13.79 5.32 4.93
C LYS A 49 13.90 6.11 6.23
N LYS A 50 12.79 6.33 6.95
CA LYS A 50 12.70 7.18 8.15
C LYS A 50 13.18 8.63 7.92
N GLU A 51 12.94 9.16 6.72
CA GLU A 51 13.32 10.52 6.33
C GLU A 51 12.26 11.53 6.73
N TYR A 52 12.25 11.94 8.00
CA TYR A 52 11.19 12.77 8.59
C TYR A 52 10.94 14.12 7.89
N GLU A 53 11.96 14.71 7.28
CA GLU A 53 11.80 15.95 6.51
C GLU A 53 11.03 15.69 5.20
N SER A 54 11.37 14.62 4.47
CA SER A 54 10.64 14.16 3.28
C SER A 54 9.20 13.78 3.66
N ILE A 55 9.00 12.99 4.73
CA ILE A 55 7.65 12.64 5.24
C ILE A 55 6.79 13.90 5.46
N ARG A 56 7.37 14.97 6.03
CA ARG A 56 6.64 16.22 6.25
C ARG A 56 6.26 16.90 4.94
N GLY A 57 7.13 16.84 3.92
CA GLY A 57 6.86 17.31 2.55
C GLY A 57 5.69 16.57 1.92
N GLU A 58 5.80 15.24 1.81
CA GLU A 58 4.80 14.41 1.11
C GLU A 58 3.42 14.45 1.78
N LEU A 59 3.36 14.57 3.12
CA LEU A 59 2.10 14.79 3.83
C LEU A 59 1.46 16.14 3.46
N GLY A 60 2.29 17.15 3.19
CA GLY A 60 1.86 18.45 2.69
C GLY A 60 1.31 18.37 1.28
N ASP A 61 1.99 17.67 0.38
CA ASP A 61 1.59 17.52 -1.02
C ASP A 61 0.30 16.70 -1.17
N LEU A 62 0.15 15.61 -0.40
CA LEU A 62 -1.12 14.90 -0.29
C LEU A 62 -2.25 15.80 0.22
N LEU A 63 -2.00 16.61 1.26
CA LEU A 63 -3.00 17.54 1.78
C LEU A 63 -3.37 18.60 0.73
N PHE A 64 -2.39 19.13 0.00
CA PHE A 64 -2.60 20.06 -1.10
C PHE A 64 -3.50 19.43 -2.18
N HIS A 65 -3.21 18.21 -2.62
CA HIS A 65 -4.02 17.48 -3.60
C HIS A 65 -5.46 17.24 -3.12
N ILE A 66 -5.67 16.87 -1.86
CA ILE A 66 -7.01 16.72 -1.27
C ILE A 66 -7.80 18.03 -1.34
N VAL A 67 -7.19 19.14 -0.90
CA VAL A 67 -7.82 20.47 -0.94
C VAL A 67 -8.09 20.91 -2.37
N PHE A 68 -7.17 20.63 -3.30
CA PHE A 68 -7.31 20.96 -4.71
C PHE A 68 -8.47 20.22 -5.39
N ILE A 69 -8.61 18.92 -5.13
CA ILE A 69 -9.74 18.12 -5.63
C ILE A 69 -11.05 18.64 -5.03
N ALA A 70 -11.10 18.91 -3.72
CA ALA A 70 -12.28 19.48 -3.08
C ALA A 70 -12.68 20.82 -3.69
N ARG A 71 -11.71 21.66 -4.08
CA ARG A 71 -11.98 22.92 -4.79
C ARG A 71 -12.58 22.69 -6.19
N ILE A 72 -12.07 21.71 -6.95
CA ILE A 72 -12.64 21.35 -8.26
C ILE A 72 -14.09 20.85 -8.10
N CYS A 73 -14.38 20.08 -7.05
CA CYS A 73 -15.73 19.61 -6.74
C CYS A 73 -16.67 20.77 -6.37
N GLU A 74 -16.17 21.74 -5.61
CA GLU A 74 -16.92 22.94 -5.22
C GLU A 74 -17.28 23.80 -6.44
N GLU A 75 -16.32 24.01 -7.36
CA GLU A 75 -16.56 24.73 -8.63
C GLU A 75 -17.64 24.07 -9.51
N ARG A 76 -17.88 22.76 -9.31
CA ARG A 76 -18.90 21.97 -10.00
C ARG A 76 -20.20 21.82 -9.19
N ASN A 77 -20.34 22.51 -8.05
CA ASN A 77 -21.46 22.40 -7.12
C ASN A 77 -21.73 20.96 -6.65
N LEU A 78 -20.69 20.16 -6.45
CA LEU A 78 -20.81 18.77 -5.98
C LEU A 78 -20.71 18.67 -4.46
N PHE A 79 -19.57 19.11 -3.91
CA PHE A 79 -19.30 19.21 -2.47
C PHE A 79 -18.09 20.13 -2.25
N CYS A 80 -17.87 20.58 -1.01
CA CYS A 80 -16.75 21.41 -0.61
C CYS A 80 -15.86 20.74 0.47
N MET A 81 -14.74 21.38 0.80
CA MET A 81 -13.81 20.88 1.83
C MET A 81 -14.47 20.74 3.21
N ALA A 82 -15.41 21.62 3.55
CA ALA A 82 -16.12 21.56 4.83
C ALA A 82 -16.98 20.29 4.95
N GLU A 83 -17.59 19.85 3.86
CA GLU A 83 -18.37 18.60 3.81
C GLU A 83 -17.45 17.38 3.96
N VAL A 84 -16.31 17.35 3.25
CA VAL A 84 -15.29 16.29 3.39
C VAL A 84 -14.84 16.14 4.84
N LEU A 85 -14.54 17.25 5.52
CA LEU A 85 -14.12 17.27 6.92
C LEU A 85 -15.25 16.83 7.86
N SER A 86 -16.46 17.33 7.64
CA SER A 86 -17.64 16.97 8.44
C SER A 86 -17.92 15.48 8.37
N GLU A 87 -17.89 14.91 7.16
CA GLU A 87 -18.12 13.48 6.93
C GLU A 87 -17.08 12.59 7.62
N ILE A 88 -15.78 12.89 7.46
CA ILE A 88 -14.73 12.08 8.09
C ILE A 88 -14.76 12.19 9.62
N ILE A 89 -15.05 13.38 10.17
CA ILE A 89 -15.19 13.59 11.62
C ILE A 89 -16.38 12.78 12.16
N ALA A 90 -17.55 12.89 11.53
CA ALA A 90 -18.74 12.15 11.95
C ALA A 90 -18.51 10.64 11.87
N LYS A 91 -17.91 10.17 10.77
CA LYS A 91 -17.56 8.76 10.56
C LYS A 91 -16.59 8.24 11.61
N MET A 92 -15.53 8.98 11.92
CA MET A 92 -14.56 8.58 12.95
C MET A 92 -15.17 8.57 14.34
N ARG A 93 -15.98 9.56 14.71
CA ARG A 93 -16.70 9.57 15.99
C ARG A 93 -17.63 8.37 16.14
N LYS A 94 -18.42 8.08 15.11
CA LYS A 94 -19.33 6.93 15.09
C LYS A 94 -18.60 5.60 15.21
N ARG A 95 -17.43 5.45 14.57
CA ARG A 95 -16.61 4.23 14.64
C ARG A 95 -15.80 4.08 15.93
N HIS A 96 -15.68 5.14 16.73
CA HIS A 96 -14.97 5.13 18.01
C HIS A 96 -15.89 5.49 19.19
N PRO A 97 -17.00 4.75 19.40
CA PRO A 97 -17.91 5.03 20.51
C PRO A 97 -17.24 4.82 21.87
N HIS A 98 -16.18 4.01 21.94
CA HIS A 98 -15.38 3.79 23.15
C HIS A 98 -14.49 4.99 23.52
N VAL A 99 -14.26 5.93 22.59
CA VAL A 99 -13.51 7.18 22.83
C VAL A 99 -14.47 8.36 22.99
N PHE A 100 -15.52 8.42 22.15
CA PHE A 100 -16.39 9.61 22.03
C PHE A 100 -17.84 9.39 22.51
N GLY A 101 -18.20 8.16 22.88
CA GLY A 101 -19.54 7.81 23.36
C GLY A 101 -19.63 7.71 24.88
N PRO A 102 -20.85 7.59 25.43
CA PRO A 102 -21.08 7.57 26.87
C PRO A 102 -20.72 6.24 27.56
N ASN A 103 -20.55 5.15 26.81
CA ASN A 103 -20.24 3.82 27.35
C ASN A 103 -18.74 3.50 27.20
N GLU A 104 -18.04 3.42 28.33
CA GLU A 104 -16.62 3.06 28.47
C GLU A 104 -16.31 1.58 28.20
N ASP A 105 -17.18 0.84 27.52
CA ASP A 105 -16.91 -0.58 27.26
C ASP A 105 -15.78 -0.74 26.24
N ARG A 106 -14.56 -0.74 26.77
CA ARG A 106 -13.30 -1.05 26.10
C ARG A 106 -13.04 -2.55 26.04
N SER A 107 -13.96 -3.39 26.53
CA SER A 107 -13.85 -4.83 26.38
C SER A 107 -14.28 -5.25 24.96
N GLY A 108 -13.52 -6.18 24.38
CA GLY A 108 -13.65 -6.60 22.97
C GLY A 108 -12.65 -5.94 22.02
N SER A 109 -12.40 -6.59 20.88
CA SER A 109 -11.53 -6.04 19.82
C SER A 109 -12.21 -4.85 19.14
N VAL A 110 -11.53 -3.69 19.11
CA VAL A 110 -11.99 -2.48 18.42
C VAL A 110 -12.28 -2.77 16.95
N GLU A 111 -11.50 -3.66 16.35
CA GLU A 111 -11.61 -4.08 14.95
C GLU A 111 -12.90 -4.84 14.68
N GLN A 112 -13.34 -5.74 15.58
CA GLN A 112 -14.63 -6.46 15.44
C GLN A 112 -15.81 -5.48 15.46
N ARG A 113 -15.74 -4.49 16.37
CA ARG A 113 -16.77 -3.46 16.50
C ARG A 113 -16.85 -2.57 15.25
N TRP A 114 -15.71 -2.22 14.64
CA TRP A 114 -15.71 -1.48 13.37
C TRP A 114 -16.40 -2.25 12.25
N GLU A 115 -16.17 -3.56 12.18
CA GLU A 115 -16.78 -4.39 11.12
C GLU A 115 -18.30 -4.50 11.31
N GLN A 116 -18.75 -4.63 12.56
CA GLN A 116 -20.18 -4.59 12.88
C GLN A 116 -20.81 -3.25 12.45
N ILE A 117 -20.18 -2.12 12.80
CA ILE A 117 -20.69 -0.78 12.44
C ILE A 117 -20.75 -0.62 10.91
N LYS A 118 -19.76 -1.11 10.16
CA LYS A 118 -19.79 -1.08 8.68
C LYS A 118 -20.95 -1.89 8.11
N LYS A 119 -21.20 -3.08 8.66
CA LYS A 119 -22.30 -3.95 8.23
C LYS A 119 -23.67 -3.32 8.51
N GLU A 120 -23.79 -2.53 9.57
CA GLU A 120 -25.01 -1.77 9.88
C GLU A 120 -25.19 -0.52 8.99
N GLU A 121 -24.10 0.03 8.45
CA GLU A 121 -24.09 1.22 7.58
C GLU A 121 -24.47 0.95 6.12
N ASP A 122 -24.14 -0.23 5.60
CA ASP A 122 -24.25 -0.55 4.18
C ASP A 122 -25.09 -1.83 3.96
N LYS A 123 -26.25 -1.67 3.31
CA LYS A 123 -27.19 -2.78 3.05
C LYS A 123 -26.67 -3.76 2.01
N ASP A 124 -25.77 -3.32 1.12
CA ASP A 124 -25.12 -4.13 0.09
C ASP A 124 -23.69 -4.50 0.53
N TYR A 125 -23.40 -4.44 1.83
CA TYR A 125 -22.10 -4.74 2.39
C TYR A 125 -21.66 -6.15 1.98
N SER A 126 -20.58 -6.19 1.19
CA SER A 126 -19.77 -7.39 1.01
C SER A 126 -18.48 -7.20 1.80
N PRO A 127 -18.03 -8.20 2.58
CA PRO A 127 -16.78 -8.08 3.32
C PRO A 127 -15.55 -7.77 2.43
N LEU A 128 -15.63 -8.13 1.16
CA LEU A 128 -14.59 -7.86 0.17
C LEU A 128 -14.86 -6.60 -0.69
N SER A 129 -16.02 -5.94 -0.54
CA SER A 129 -16.31 -4.70 -1.26
C SER A 129 -15.36 -3.57 -0.83
N GLY A 130 -15.06 -2.66 -1.75
CA GLY A 130 -14.17 -1.54 -1.50
C GLY A 130 -12.69 -1.90 -1.39
N VAL A 131 -12.27 -3.09 -1.84
CA VAL A 131 -10.86 -3.33 -2.21
C VAL A 131 -10.66 -2.80 -3.63
N PRO A 132 -9.87 -1.72 -3.85
CA PRO A 132 -9.67 -1.18 -5.19
C PRO A 132 -9.03 -2.21 -6.11
N SER A 133 -9.56 -2.35 -7.33
CA SER A 133 -9.02 -3.28 -8.33
C SER A 133 -7.61 -2.91 -8.79
N ILE A 134 -7.26 -1.61 -8.69
CA ILE A 134 -5.98 -1.04 -9.11
C ILE A 134 -4.86 -1.21 -8.08
N LEU A 135 -5.14 -1.73 -6.88
CA LEU A 135 -4.09 -2.01 -5.91
C LEU A 135 -3.07 -3.01 -6.48
N PRO A 136 -1.77 -2.86 -6.15
CA PRO A 136 -0.76 -3.88 -6.43
C PRO A 136 -1.23 -5.27 -5.99
N ALA A 137 -0.92 -6.28 -6.80
CA ALA A 137 -1.52 -7.60 -6.64
C ALA A 137 -1.25 -8.23 -5.27
N LEU A 138 -0.04 -8.10 -4.73
CA LEU A 138 0.31 -8.64 -3.40
C LEU A 138 -0.43 -7.89 -2.28
N SER A 139 -0.44 -6.57 -2.35
CA SER A 139 -1.21 -5.71 -1.43
C SER A 139 -2.71 -6.04 -1.46
N ARG A 140 -3.26 -6.27 -2.65
CA ARG A 140 -4.66 -6.62 -2.87
C ARG A 140 -4.99 -8.02 -2.30
N ALA A 141 -4.18 -9.01 -2.61
CA ALA A 141 -4.29 -10.37 -2.08
C ALA A 141 -4.18 -10.40 -0.55
N TYR A 142 -3.25 -9.62 0.01
CA TYR A 142 -3.05 -9.49 1.45
C TYR A 142 -4.28 -8.88 2.13
N LEU A 143 -4.83 -7.81 1.55
CA LEU A 143 -6.03 -7.17 2.09
C LEU A 143 -7.26 -8.09 2.00
N ILE A 144 -7.47 -8.77 0.87
CA ILE A 144 -8.60 -9.69 0.66
C ILE A 144 -8.51 -10.86 1.64
N SER A 145 -7.36 -11.55 1.71
CA SER A 145 -7.16 -12.68 2.61
C SER A 145 -7.34 -12.29 4.07
N ARG A 146 -6.78 -11.15 4.49
CA ARG A 146 -6.98 -10.62 5.85
C ARG A 146 -8.44 -10.32 6.17
N ARG A 147 -9.23 -9.85 5.19
CA ARG A 147 -10.67 -9.62 5.39
C ARG A 147 -11.46 -10.92 5.46
N ALA A 148 -11.13 -11.91 4.61
CA ALA A 148 -11.76 -13.22 4.65
C ALA A 148 -11.48 -13.94 5.98
N ALA A 149 -10.23 -13.90 6.45
CA ALA A 149 -9.81 -14.46 7.73
C ALA A 149 -10.61 -13.92 8.93
N LYS A 150 -10.93 -12.62 8.92
CA LYS A 150 -11.75 -11.98 9.97
C LYS A 150 -13.18 -12.53 10.05
N LEU A 151 -13.68 -13.16 8.99
CA LEU A 151 -14.99 -13.81 8.95
C LEU A 151 -14.93 -15.28 9.35
N GLY A 152 -13.75 -15.78 9.70
CA GLY A 152 -13.51 -17.20 9.96
C GLY A 152 -13.18 -18.02 8.71
N PHE A 153 -13.03 -17.39 7.54
CA PHE A 153 -12.49 -18.07 6.36
C PHE A 153 -10.95 -17.92 6.36
N ASP A 154 -10.29 -18.77 7.14
CA ASP A 154 -8.84 -18.80 7.30
C ASP A 154 -8.32 -20.24 7.38
N TRP A 155 -7.01 -20.41 7.25
CA TRP A 155 -6.31 -21.65 7.59
C TRP A 155 -6.24 -21.82 9.10
N ASP A 156 -6.31 -23.07 9.57
CA ASP A 156 -6.28 -23.39 11.01
C ASP A 156 -4.90 -23.10 11.64
N SER A 157 -3.83 -23.20 10.86
CA SER A 157 -2.46 -22.97 11.33
C SER A 157 -1.51 -22.58 10.20
N ILE A 158 -0.31 -22.10 10.55
CA ILE A 158 0.72 -21.77 9.56
C ILE A 158 1.23 -23.02 8.83
N GLU A 159 1.24 -24.17 9.50
CA GLU A 159 1.62 -25.47 8.92
C GLU A 159 0.65 -25.87 7.80
N ALA A 160 -0.64 -25.56 7.93
CA ALA A 160 -1.61 -25.80 6.86
C ALA A 160 -1.31 -24.93 5.62
N VAL A 161 -0.80 -23.71 5.81
CA VAL A 161 -0.38 -22.85 4.69
C VAL A 161 0.89 -23.38 4.03
N TYR A 162 1.86 -23.88 4.80
CA TYR A 162 3.04 -24.56 4.24
C TYR A 162 2.65 -25.80 3.44
N GLY A 163 1.73 -26.62 3.96
CA GLY A 163 1.20 -27.78 3.25
C GLY A 163 0.53 -27.37 1.93
N LYS A 164 -0.26 -26.29 1.93
CA LYS A 164 -0.86 -25.77 0.69
C LYS A 164 0.22 -25.28 -0.28
N LEU A 165 1.27 -24.60 0.19
CA LEU A 165 2.37 -24.19 -0.69
C LEU A 165 3.07 -25.38 -1.36
N GLU A 166 3.25 -26.49 -0.64
CA GLU A 166 3.81 -27.72 -1.21
C GLU A 166 2.89 -28.36 -2.26
N GLU A 167 1.57 -28.30 -2.05
CA GLU A 167 0.54 -28.72 -3.00
C GLU A 167 0.60 -27.88 -4.29
N GLU A 168 0.56 -26.55 -4.21
CA GLU A 168 0.64 -25.65 -5.36
C GLU A 168 1.96 -25.86 -6.17
N LEU A 169 3.06 -26.14 -5.46
CA LEU A 169 4.35 -26.47 -6.10
C LEU A 169 4.33 -27.82 -6.82
N ALA A 170 3.52 -28.77 -6.38
CA ALA A 170 3.31 -30.04 -7.06
C ALA A 170 2.41 -29.87 -8.29
N GLU A 171 1.33 -29.10 -8.16
CA GLU A 171 0.40 -28.77 -9.26
C GLU A 171 1.13 -28.01 -10.38
N LEU A 172 2.00 -27.04 -10.04
CA LEU A 172 2.86 -26.38 -11.03
C LEU A 172 3.75 -27.36 -11.82
N LYS A 173 4.33 -28.37 -11.15
CA LYS A 173 5.18 -29.38 -11.83
C LYS A 173 4.36 -30.27 -12.75
N GLU A 174 3.13 -30.62 -12.35
CA GLU A 174 2.20 -31.33 -13.20
C GLU A 174 1.82 -30.49 -14.41
N ALA A 175 1.44 -29.22 -14.20
CA ALA A 175 1.07 -28.28 -15.25
C ALA A 175 2.18 -28.09 -16.29
N GLN A 176 3.45 -28.08 -15.88
CA GLN A 176 4.60 -28.06 -16.77
C GLN A 176 4.70 -29.28 -17.69
N THR A 177 4.20 -30.43 -17.24
CA THR A 177 4.26 -31.69 -17.97
C THR A 177 3.04 -31.89 -18.88
N SER A 178 1.84 -31.49 -18.43
CA SER A 178 0.57 -31.83 -19.08
C SER A 178 -0.43 -30.67 -19.27
N GLY A 179 -0.24 -29.53 -18.60
CA GLY A 179 -1.25 -28.47 -18.45
C GLY A 179 -1.22 -27.34 -19.48
N GLY A 180 -0.12 -27.21 -20.21
CA GLY A 180 0.08 -26.11 -21.15
C GLY A 180 0.23 -24.73 -20.46
N PRO A 181 0.46 -23.66 -21.23
CA PRO A 181 0.87 -22.37 -20.68
C PRO A 181 -0.13 -21.71 -19.73
N LYS A 182 -1.44 -21.85 -19.98
CA LYS A 182 -2.48 -21.24 -19.15
C LYS A 182 -2.57 -21.87 -17.77
N HIS A 183 -2.46 -23.20 -17.69
CA HIS A 183 -2.49 -23.89 -16.41
C HIS A 183 -1.25 -23.52 -15.59
N ILE A 184 -0.06 -23.46 -16.21
CA ILE A 184 1.17 -22.98 -15.54
C ILE A 184 0.98 -21.57 -14.96
N GLU A 185 0.33 -20.66 -15.69
CA GLU A 185 0.03 -19.31 -15.20
C GLU A 185 -0.89 -19.30 -13.97
N GLU A 186 -1.94 -20.15 -13.98
CA GLU A 186 -2.86 -20.35 -12.85
C GLU A 186 -2.09 -20.81 -11.60
N GLU A 187 -1.29 -21.87 -11.72
CA GLU A 187 -0.51 -22.43 -10.60
C GLU A 187 0.52 -21.43 -10.04
N ILE A 188 1.16 -20.63 -10.91
CA ILE A 188 2.04 -19.54 -10.44
C ILE A 188 1.25 -18.51 -9.63
N GLY A 189 0.02 -18.18 -10.05
CA GLY A 189 -0.88 -17.30 -9.33
C GLY A 189 -1.21 -17.82 -7.93
N ASP A 190 -1.53 -19.10 -7.82
CA ASP A 190 -1.91 -19.74 -6.55
C ASP A 190 -0.72 -19.89 -5.59
N ILE A 191 0.48 -20.15 -6.11
CA ILE A 191 1.74 -20.06 -5.33
C ILE A 191 1.91 -18.65 -4.75
N LEU A 192 1.77 -17.60 -5.58
CA LEU A 192 1.95 -16.22 -5.12
C LEU A 192 0.89 -15.85 -4.07
N PHE A 193 -0.36 -16.26 -4.25
CA PHE A 193 -1.43 -16.04 -3.29
C PHE A 193 -1.19 -16.78 -1.96
N THR A 194 -0.65 -18.00 -2.02
CA THR A 194 -0.30 -18.79 -0.84
C THR A 194 0.88 -18.15 -0.08
N VAL A 195 1.90 -17.65 -0.79
CA VAL A 195 3.03 -16.89 -0.19
C VAL A 195 2.55 -15.60 0.48
N VAL A 196 1.56 -14.91 -0.10
CA VAL A 196 0.91 -13.76 0.54
C VAL A 196 0.26 -14.17 1.87
N ASN A 197 -0.39 -15.34 1.93
CA ASN A 197 -0.97 -15.84 3.15
C ASN A 197 0.09 -16.24 4.19
N LEU A 198 1.19 -16.86 3.79
CA LEU A 198 2.34 -17.07 4.69
C LEU A 198 2.82 -15.75 5.31
N SER A 199 2.97 -14.72 4.48
CA SER A 199 3.35 -13.38 4.95
C SER A 199 2.34 -12.81 5.94
N ARG A 200 1.03 -13.04 5.71
CA ARG A 200 -0.05 -12.65 6.63
C ARG A 200 0.02 -13.35 7.98
N PHE A 201 0.31 -14.64 8.03
CA PHE A 201 0.51 -15.36 9.30
C PHE A 201 1.70 -14.79 10.10
N HIS A 202 2.75 -14.34 9.40
CA HIS A 202 3.87 -13.64 10.02
C HIS A 202 3.62 -12.15 10.32
N LYS A 203 2.44 -11.61 9.95
CA LYS A 203 2.10 -10.19 10.06
C LYS A 203 3.06 -9.27 9.29
N ILE A 204 3.58 -9.78 8.17
CA ILE A 204 4.47 -9.06 7.26
C ILE A 204 3.65 -8.57 6.07
N ASP A 205 3.88 -7.33 5.65
CA ASP A 205 3.36 -6.80 4.38
C ASP A 205 4.17 -7.41 3.21
N PRO A 206 3.55 -8.22 2.34
CA PRO A 206 4.25 -8.91 1.26
C PRO A 206 4.78 -7.96 0.19
N GLU A 207 4.10 -6.83 -0.05
CA GLU A 207 4.53 -5.82 -1.03
C GLU A 207 5.81 -5.13 -0.55
N ALA A 208 5.82 -4.70 0.71
CA ALA A 208 6.99 -4.09 1.33
C ALA A 208 8.17 -5.08 1.43
N ALA A 209 7.89 -6.34 1.78
CA ALA A 209 8.91 -7.38 1.86
C ALA A 209 9.57 -7.65 0.50
N LEU A 210 8.77 -7.71 -0.57
CA LEU A 210 9.29 -7.87 -1.92
C LEU A 210 10.07 -6.63 -2.37
N ARG A 211 9.56 -5.43 -2.12
CA ARG A 211 10.28 -4.16 -2.40
C ARG A 211 11.66 -4.14 -1.78
N GLY A 212 11.78 -4.44 -0.48
CA GLY A 212 13.09 -4.50 0.18
C GLY A 212 14.03 -5.58 -0.39
N THR A 213 13.48 -6.68 -0.92
CA THR A 213 14.27 -7.70 -1.64
C THR A 213 14.75 -7.19 -3.00
N ILE A 214 13.91 -6.47 -3.73
CA ILE A 214 14.25 -5.82 -5.02
C ILE A 214 15.33 -4.76 -4.80
N ASP A 215 15.19 -3.89 -3.81
CA ASP A 215 16.18 -2.83 -3.52
C ASP A 215 17.56 -3.42 -3.19
N LYS A 216 17.56 -4.52 -2.44
CA LYS A 216 18.78 -5.28 -2.13
C LYS A 216 19.39 -5.90 -3.38
N PHE A 217 18.57 -6.39 -4.31
CA PHE A 217 19.06 -6.88 -5.60
C PHE A 217 19.70 -5.73 -6.41
N ILE A 218 19.01 -4.60 -6.54
CA ILE A 218 19.48 -3.41 -7.27
C ILE A 218 20.82 -2.92 -6.71
N ARG A 219 20.94 -2.75 -5.39
CA ARG A 219 22.20 -2.30 -4.76
C ARG A 219 23.37 -3.24 -5.05
N ARG A 220 23.13 -4.55 -4.99
CA ARG A 220 24.17 -5.56 -5.26
C ARG A 220 24.55 -5.60 -6.73
N PHE A 221 23.57 -5.48 -7.62
CA PHE A 221 23.84 -5.46 -9.05
C PHE A 221 24.59 -4.18 -9.45
N ALA A 222 24.22 -3.03 -8.91
CA ALA A 222 24.95 -1.77 -9.11
C ALA A 222 26.42 -1.86 -8.67
N TYR A 223 26.72 -2.63 -7.62
CA TYR A 223 28.10 -2.92 -7.24
C TYR A 223 28.85 -3.71 -8.33
N ILE A 224 28.20 -4.71 -8.94
CA ILE A 224 28.77 -5.48 -10.05
C ILE A 224 29.03 -4.56 -11.25
N GLU A 225 28.07 -3.72 -11.62
CA GLU A 225 28.20 -2.76 -12.73
C GLU A 225 29.36 -1.78 -12.54
N GLN A 226 29.62 -1.36 -11.30
CA GLN A 226 30.76 -0.50 -10.99
C GLN A 226 32.09 -1.25 -11.02
N ALA A 227 32.08 -2.55 -10.73
CA ALA A 227 33.28 -3.37 -10.60
C ALA A 227 33.68 -4.08 -11.91
N THR A 228 32.77 -4.23 -12.87
CA THR A 228 33.04 -4.90 -14.15
C THR A 228 32.09 -4.47 -15.27
N ASN A 229 32.46 -4.80 -16.52
CA ASN A 229 31.54 -4.68 -17.65
C ASN A 229 30.61 -5.91 -17.71
N VAL A 230 29.37 -5.75 -17.26
CA VAL A 230 28.36 -6.83 -17.18
C VAL A 230 28.02 -7.47 -18.52
N GLU A 231 28.16 -6.77 -19.64
CA GLU A 231 27.84 -7.31 -20.98
C GLU A 231 28.88 -8.32 -21.47
N THR A 232 30.11 -8.24 -20.94
CA THR A 232 31.26 -9.04 -21.40
C THR A 232 31.81 -9.97 -20.32
N SER A 233 31.36 -9.81 -19.07
CA SER A 233 31.82 -10.63 -17.95
C SER A 233 31.15 -12.00 -17.93
N ASP A 234 31.89 -13.03 -17.50
CA ASP A 234 31.30 -14.34 -17.25
C ASP A 234 30.48 -14.38 -15.96
N MET A 235 29.57 -15.35 -15.87
CA MET A 235 28.70 -15.52 -14.70
C MET A 235 29.50 -15.74 -13.41
N LYS A 236 30.64 -16.45 -13.50
CA LYS A 236 31.49 -16.75 -12.34
C LYS A 236 32.08 -15.49 -11.71
N THR A 237 32.46 -14.52 -12.54
CA THR A 237 32.97 -13.21 -12.12
C THR A 237 31.86 -12.41 -11.46
N MET A 238 30.67 -12.36 -12.08
CA MET A 238 29.50 -11.68 -11.52
C MET A 238 29.05 -12.29 -10.19
N ASP A 239 29.05 -13.62 -10.06
CA ASP A 239 28.74 -14.33 -8.81
C ASP A 239 29.75 -14.01 -7.70
N ALA A 240 31.05 -13.95 -8.02
CA ALA A 240 32.08 -13.57 -7.05
C ALA A 240 31.90 -12.14 -6.54
N LEU A 241 31.57 -11.19 -7.44
CA LEU A 241 31.28 -9.80 -7.10
C LEU A 241 29.97 -9.66 -6.31
N TRP A 242 28.95 -10.46 -6.64
CA TRP A 242 27.70 -10.53 -5.88
C TRP A 242 27.94 -10.97 -4.43
N ASP A 243 28.74 -12.01 -4.23
CA ASP A 243 29.11 -12.49 -2.89
C ASP A 243 29.99 -11.49 -2.13
N GLU A 244 30.81 -10.71 -2.83
CA GLU A 244 31.53 -9.58 -2.23
C GLU A 244 30.55 -8.49 -1.75
N ALA A 245 29.59 -8.10 -2.58
CA ALA A 245 28.56 -7.12 -2.24
C ALA A 245 27.77 -7.55 -0.99
N LYS A 246 27.36 -8.83 -0.91
CA LYS A 246 26.71 -9.40 0.29
C LYS A 246 27.55 -9.21 1.56
N LYS A 247 28.86 -9.42 1.48
CA LYS A 247 29.77 -9.30 2.63
C LYS A 247 29.94 -7.86 3.08
N LYS A 248 29.92 -6.90 2.15
CA LYS A 248 30.00 -5.46 2.44
C LYS A 248 28.73 -4.97 3.16
N GLU A 249 27.55 -5.39 2.72
CA GLU A 249 26.28 -5.04 3.38
C GLU A 249 26.19 -5.57 4.83
N LYS A 250 26.67 -6.80 5.08
CA LYS A 250 26.70 -7.38 6.44
C LYS A 250 27.66 -6.69 7.41
N LYS A 251 28.58 -5.85 6.92
CA LYS A 251 29.57 -5.12 7.72
C LYS A 251 29.24 -3.64 7.89
N GLY A 252 28.20 -3.13 7.24
CA GLY A 252 27.64 -1.81 7.54
C GLY A 252 27.01 -1.79 8.93
N PRO A 253 26.77 -0.62 9.54
CA PRO A 253 25.98 -0.56 10.77
C PRO A 253 24.67 -1.30 10.51
N GLU A 254 24.28 -2.20 11.42
CA GLU A 254 23.01 -2.91 11.33
C GLU A 254 21.92 -1.86 11.04
N GLY A 255 21.30 -1.98 9.85
CA GLY A 255 20.17 -1.15 9.48
C GLY A 255 19.08 -1.29 10.55
N PRO A 256 18.17 -0.32 10.66
CA PRO A 256 17.44 -0.02 11.90
C PRO A 256 16.22 -0.94 12.12
N PHE A 257 16.39 -2.24 11.87
CA PHE A 257 15.38 -3.30 11.95
C PHE A 257 15.78 -4.43 12.92
N GLY A 258 16.66 -4.12 13.88
CA GLY A 258 16.79 -4.88 15.13
C GLY A 258 15.78 -4.40 16.17
#